data_AF-A0A433SR25-F1
#
_entry.id   AF-A0A433SR25-F1
#
_cell.length_a   1.000
_cell.length_b   1.000
_cell.length_c   1.000
_cell.angle_alpha   90.00
_cell.angle_beta   90.00
_cell.angle_gamma   90.00
#
_symmetry.space_group_name_H-M   'P 1'
#
loop_
_entity.id
_entity.type
_entity.pdbx_description
1 polymer ?
#
loop_
_entity_poly.entity_id
_entity_poly.type
_entity_poly.pdbx_seq_one_letter_code
_entity_poly.pdbx_strand_id
1 'polypeptide(L)'
;HAIDTDSTSFKMKRTHAIDTDSTSFKIKRTHAIDTDSTFKMKRTHAIDTDSTSFKMKRTHAIDTDSTSFKMKRTHAIDTDSTSFKMKRTHAIDTDSTSFKMKRTHAIDTDSTSFKMKRTHAIDTDSTSFKMKRTHAIDTDSTSFKMKRTHAIDTDSTLFKMKRTHAIDTDSKSFKMKRTHAIDTDSTSFKMKRTHAIDTDSTLFKMKRTHAIDTDSTLFKMKRT
;
A
#
# COMPACT_ATOMS: atom_id res chain seq x y z
N HIS A 1 28.69 19.74 -13.58
CA HIS A 1 28.15 21.03 -14.00
C HIS A 1 26.68 21.04 -13.60
N ALA A 2 26.30 22.03 -12.79
CA ALA A 2 24.92 22.41 -12.60
C ALA A 2 24.49 23.21 -13.82
N ILE A 3 23.23 23.07 -14.23
CA ILE A 3 22.67 23.82 -15.34
C ILE A 3 21.42 24.47 -14.79
N ASP A 4 21.36 25.78 -14.94
CA ASP A 4 20.20 26.63 -14.71
C ASP A 4 19.68 27.03 -16.10
N THR A 5 18.39 26.82 -16.35
CA THR A 5 17.77 27.07 -17.67
C THR A 5 16.32 27.53 -17.57
N ASP A 6 16.06 28.73 -18.10
CA ASP A 6 14.71 29.33 -18.24
C ASP A 6 14.02 28.95 -19.57
N SER A 7 14.43 27.84 -20.19
CA SER A 7 13.82 27.40 -21.44
C SER A 7 12.43 26.82 -21.19
N THR A 8 11.44 27.15 -22.04
CA THR A 8 10.10 26.54 -21.94
C THR A 8 10.14 25.02 -22.02
N SER A 9 11.05 24.44 -22.81
CA SER A 9 11.31 23.01 -22.78
C SER A 9 12.70 22.64 -23.29
N PHE A 10 13.29 21.57 -22.74
CA PHE A 10 14.59 21.08 -23.20
C PHE A 10 14.76 19.55 -23.14
N LYS A 11 15.83 19.08 -23.80
CA LYS A 11 16.25 17.67 -23.79
C LYS A 11 17.74 17.57 -23.50
N MET A 12 18.09 16.72 -22.55
CA MET A 12 19.49 16.53 -22.17
C MET A 12 19.89 15.07 -22.07
N LYS A 13 21.12 14.76 -22.50
CA LYS A 13 21.68 13.41 -22.34
C LYS A 13 22.18 13.16 -20.93
N ARG A 14 22.93 14.10 -20.35
CA ARG A 14 23.51 13.94 -19.02
C ARG A 14 23.77 15.31 -18.39
N THR A 15 23.41 15.45 -17.13
CA THR A 15 23.90 16.52 -16.24
C THR A 15 24.26 15.90 -14.90
N HIS A 16 24.93 16.68 -14.05
CA HIS A 16 25.15 16.30 -12.66
C HIS A 16 24.00 16.79 -11.78
N ALA A 17 23.72 18.08 -11.83
CA ALA A 17 22.59 18.71 -11.14
C ALA A 17 21.83 19.59 -12.12
N ILE A 18 20.55 19.81 -11.87
CA ILE A 18 19.74 20.78 -12.58
C ILE A 18 18.83 21.45 -11.57
N ASP A 19 18.65 22.73 -11.78
CA ASP A 19 17.64 23.57 -11.14
C ASP A 19 16.92 24.26 -12.31
N THR A 20 15.60 24.17 -12.37
CA THR A 20 14.87 24.66 -13.55
C THR A 20 13.38 24.88 -13.32
N ASP A 21 12.94 26.05 -13.78
CA ASP A 21 11.54 26.48 -13.86
C ASP A 21 10.93 26.22 -15.24
N SER A 22 11.53 25.33 -16.03
CA SER A 22 11.00 24.99 -17.35
C SER A 22 9.56 24.45 -17.25
N THR A 23 8.75 24.56 -18.31
CA THR A 23 7.41 23.94 -18.25
C THR A 23 7.52 22.41 -18.36
N SER A 24 8.48 21.92 -19.16
CA SER A 24 8.69 20.48 -19.34
C SER A 24 10.06 20.10 -19.90
N PHE A 25 10.60 18.96 -19.46
CA PHE A 25 11.88 18.50 -19.98
C PHE A 25 12.03 16.97 -20.07
N LYS A 26 13.11 16.54 -20.74
CA LYS A 26 13.51 15.13 -20.82
C LYS A 26 15.01 14.96 -20.58
N ILE A 27 15.37 14.29 -19.49
CA ILE A 27 16.78 13.98 -19.15
C ILE A 27 17.02 12.47 -19.15
N LYS A 28 18.07 11.99 -19.83
CA LYS A 28 18.42 10.55 -19.76
C LYS A 28 19.08 10.21 -18.41
N ARG A 29 19.97 11.05 -17.90
CA ARG A 29 20.72 10.82 -16.66
C ARG A 29 20.98 12.14 -15.92
N THR A 30 20.61 12.22 -14.65
CA THR A 30 21.10 13.24 -13.72
C THR A 30 21.52 12.60 -12.40
N HIS A 31 22.29 13.32 -11.58
CA HIS A 31 22.50 12.94 -10.18
C HIS A 31 21.39 13.52 -9.32
N ALA A 32 21.25 14.84 -9.32
CA ALA A 32 20.23 15.59 -8.58
C ALA A 32 19.38 16.44 -9.53
N ILE A 33 18.19 16.79 -9.07
CA ILE A 33 17.28 17.73 -9.72
C ILE A 33 16.36 18.34 -8.66
N ASP A 34 16.16 19.64 -8.80
CA ASP A 34 15.13 20.44 -8.17
C ASP A 34 14.31 21.09 -9.30
N THR A 35 12.97 21.00 -9.27
CA THR A 35 12.13 21.46 -10.37
C THR A 35 10.64 21.46 -10.07
N ASP A 36 9.92 22.41 -10.66
CA ASP A 36 8.44 22.43 -10.65
C ASP A 36 7.80 21.96 -11.98
N SER A 37 8.60 21.31 -12.85
CA SER A 37 8.18 21.01 -14.22
C SER A 37 7.43 19.68 -14.38
N THR A 38 6.71 19.55 -15.49
CA THR A 38 6.31 18.22 -16.01
C THR A 38 7.47 17.52 -16.72
N PHE A 39 7.93 16.36 -16.24
CA PHE A 39 9.15 15.74 -16.81
C PHE A 39 9.11 14.24 -17.12
N LYS A 40 10.09 13.81 -17.92
CA LYS A 40 10.37 12.39 -18.19
C LYS A 40 11.85 12.06 -18.06
N MET A 41 12.18 11.16 -17.13
CA MET A 41 13.57 10.77 -16.87
C MET A 41 13.83 9.27 -16.94
N LYS A 42 15.03 8.88 -17.38
CA LYS A 42 15.44 7.46 -17.39
C LYS A 42 16.18 7.04 -16.12
N ARG A 43 17.06 7.88 -15.57
CA ARG A 43 17.82 7.57 -14.36
C ARG A 43 18.17 8.85 -13.61
N THR A 44 17.86 8.87 -12.33
CA THR A 44 18.20 9.95 -11.39
C THR A 44 18.65 9.34 -10.08
N HIS A 45 19.44 10.05 -9.29
CA HIS A 45 19.76 9.64 -7.93
C HIS A 45 18.76 10.25 -6.95
N ALA A 46 18.72 11.58 -6.85
CA ALA A 46 17.82 12.33 -5.97
C ALA A 46 16.97 13.31 -6.78
N ILE A 47 15.74 13.52 -6.34
CA ILE A 47 14.78 14.48 -6.90
C ILE A 47 14.08 15.16 -5.73
N ASP A 48 13.95 16.46 -5.84
CA ASP A 48 12.96 17.29 -5.18
C ASP A 48 12.08 17.91 -6.27
N THR A 49 10.75 17.91 -6.13
CA THR A 49 9.84 18.44 -7.16
C THR A 49 8.41 18.66 -6.70
N ASP A 50 7.86 19.85 -6.97
CA ASP A 50 6.42 20.10 -7.02
C ASP A 50 5.93 20.07 -8.47
N SER A 51 5.26 18.99 -8.89
CA SER A 51 4.86 18.88 -10.31
C SER A 51 3.45 18.38 -10.53
N THR A 52 2.79 18.93 -11.54
CA THR A 52 1.50 18.38 -11.99
C THR A 52 1.64 16.92 -12.42
N SER A 53 2.72 16.57 -13.13
CA SER A 53 2.98 15.17 -13.45
C SER A 53 4.40 14.83 -13.89
N PHE A 54 4.86 13.61 -13.55
CA PHE A 54 6.12 13.10 -14.07
C PHE A 54 6.15 11.60 -14.36
N LYS A 55 7.15 11.17 -15.15
CA LYS A 55 7.39 9.74 -15.46
C LYS A 55 8.85 9.38 -15.36
N MET A 56 9.15 8.35 -14.55
CA MET A 56 10.52 7.87 -14.37
C MET A 56 10.71 6.37 -14.54
N LYS A 57 11.92 5.99 -14.99
CA LYS A 57 12.30 4.57 -15.09
C LYS A 57 13.08 4.06 -13.88
N ARG A 58 14.00 4.85 -13.33
CA ARG A 58 14.87 4.47 -12.20
C ARG A 58 15.23 5.72 -11.40
N THR A 59 14.99 5.67 -10.10
CA THR A 59 15.33 6.74 -9.16
C THR A 59 15.82 6.10 -7.86
N HIS A 60 16.76 6.75 -7.15
CA HIS A 60 17.17 6.27 -5.84
C HIS A 60 16.23 6.84 -4.78
N ALA A 61 16.24 8.15 -4.58
CA ALA A 61 15.39 8.88 -3.65
C ALA A 61 14.57 9.92 -4.42
N ILE A 62 13.37 10.19 -3.94
CA ILE A 62 12.51 11.26 -4.41
C ILE A 62 11.74 11.78 -3.21
N ASP A 63 11.69 13.09 -3.12
CA ASP A 63 10.73 13.88 -2.36
C ASP A 63 9.85 14.60 -3.40
N THR A 64 8.53 14.56 -3.25
CA THR A 64 7.64 15.16 -4.26
C THR A 64 6.22 15.41 -3.81
N ASP A 65 5.76 16.61 -4.12
CA ASP A 65 4.36 16.94 -4.23
C ASP A 65 3.92 16.83 -5.69
N SER A 66 2.86 16.05 -5.95
CA SER A 66 2.38 15.96 -7.33
C SER A 66 0.93 15.56 -7.48
N THR A 67 0.27 16.07 -8.52
CA THR A 67 -1.06 15.57 -8.87
C THR A 67 -0.99 14.11 -9.32
N SER A 68 -0.01 13.75 -10.17
CA SER A 68 0.16 12.36 -10.56
C SER A 68 1.53 11.93 -11.09
N PHE A 69 1.96 10.71 -10.74
CA PHE A 69 3.21 10.18 -11.28
C PHE A 69 3.22 8.69 -11.62
N LYS A 70 4.21 8.31 -12.45
CA LYS A 70 4.44 6.92 -12.85
C LYS A 70 5.92 6.55 -12.78
N MET A 71 6.24 5.57 -11.93
CA MET A 71 7.60 5.06 -11.78
C MET A 71 7.72 3.55 -12.01
N LYS A 72 8.89 3.13 -12.52
CA LYS A 72 9.19 1.69 -12.74
C LYS A 72 10.03 1.05 -11.64
N ARG A 73 11.03 1.75 -11.10
CA ARG A 73 11.91 1.27 -10.04
C ARG A 73 12.35 2.47 -9.21
N THR A 74 12.11 2.41 -7.92
CA THR A 74 12.49 3.45 -6.96
C THR A 74 13.03 2.75 -5.72
N HIS A 75 14.03 3.34 -5.06
CA HIS A 75 14.49 2.82 -3.79
C HIS A 75 13.63 3.38 -2.66
N ALA A 76 13.71 4.67 -2.40
CA ALA A 76 12.91 5.40 -1.42
C ALA A 76 12.08 6.50 -2.11
N ILE A 77 10.91 6.77 -1.54
CA ILE A 77 10.04 7.85 -1.94
C ILE A 77 9.33 8.36 -0.69
N ASP A 78 9.30 9.67 -0.57
CA ASP A 78 8.39 10.45 0.26
C ASP A 78 7.52 11.27 -0.71
N THR A 79 6.20 11.31 -0.50
CA THR A 79 5.31 11.99 -1.46
C THR A 79 3.90 12.26 -0.96
N ASP A 80 3.42 13.47 -1.24
CA ASP A 80 1.99 13.76 -1.31
C ASP A 80 1.50 13.75 -2.75
N SER A 81 0.46 12.95 -3.01
CA SER A 81 -0.10 12.94 -4.37
C SER A 81 -1.56 12.56 -4.47
N THR A 82 -2.26 13.13 -5.44
CA THR A 82 -3.63 12.67 -5.74
C THR A 82 -3.62 11.24 -6.26
N SER A 83 -2.68 10.89 -7.15
CA SER A 83 -2.59 9.53 -7.65
C SER A 83 -1.24 9.07 -8.20
N PHE A 84 -0.87 7.83 -7.88
CA PHE A 84 0.38 7.28 -8.43
C PHE A 84 0.34 5.81 -8.84
N LYS A 85 1.33 5.46 -9.66
CA LYS A 85 1.54 4.07 -10.11
C LYS A 85 3.00 3.68 -10.13
N MET A 86 3.34 2.69 -9.30
CA MET A 86 4.70 2.14 -9.22
C MET A 86 4.75 0.65 -9.54
N LYS A 87 5.86 0.21 -10.13
CA LYS A 87 6.09 -1.22 -10.43
C LYS A 87 6.95 -1.95 -9.38
N ARG A 88 7.99 -1.30 -8.88
CA ARG A 88 8.92 -1.85 -7.89
C ARG A 88 9.42 -0.69 -7.03
N THR A 89 9.26 -0.83 -5.74
CA THR A 89 9.69 0.16 -4.74
C THR A 89 10.35 -0.58 -3.59
N HIS A 90 11.34 0.01 -2.92
CA HIS A 90 11.86 -0.57 -1.69
C HIS A 90 11.03 -0.06 -0.51
N ALA A 91 11.12 1.23 -0.22
CA ALA A 91 10.37 1.92 0.83
C ALA A 91 9.53 3.05 0.21
N ILE A 92 8.37 3.30 0.80
CA ILE A 92 7.51 4.45 0.50
C ILE A 92 6.91 4.93 1.81
N ASP A 93 6.90 6.24 1.95
CA ASP A 93 6.04 7.02 2.83
C ASP A 93 5.17 7.89 1.92
N THR A 94 3.86 7.99 2.17
CA THR A 94 2.97 8.73 1.27
C THR A 94 1.57 9.01 1.81
N ASP A 95 1.11 10.23 1.59
CA ASP A 95 -0.32 10.56 1.60
C ASP A 95 -0.87 10.61 0.18
N SER A 96 -1.93 9.84 -0.07
CA SER A 96 -2.55 9.87 -1.38
C SER A 96 -4.03 9.52 -1.45
N THR A 97 -4.76 10.15 -2.36
CA THR A 97 -6.16 9.76 -2.59
C THR A 97 -6.24 8.33 -3.15
N SER A 98 -5.34 7.96 -4.08
CA SER A 98 -5.37 6.63 -4.67
C SER A 98 -4.04 6.15 -5.25
N PHE A 99 -3.74 4.87 -5.09
CA PHE A 99 -2.54 4.33 -5.70
C PHE A 99 -2.58 2.89 -6.16
N LYS A 100 -1.60 2.56 -7.01
CA LYS A 100 -1.45 1.21 -7.55
C LYS A 100 0.01 0.76 -7.62
N MET A 101 0.34 -0.19 -6.75
CA MET A 101 1.67 -0.79 -6.69
C MET A 101 1.67 -2.27 -7.09
N LYS A 102 2.77 -2.72 -7.71
CA LYS A 102 2.95 -4.15 -8.05
C LYS A 102 3.81 -4.91 -7.04
N ARG A 103 4.93 -4.34 -6.59
CA ARG A 103 5.88 -4.97 -5.66
C ARG A 103 6.52 -3.87 -4.83
N THR A 104 6.40 -3.97 -3.52
CA THR A 104 7.10 -3.08 -2.58
C THR A 104 7.67 -3.90 -1.43
N HIS A 105 8.70 -3.41 -0.75
CA HIS A 105 9.22 -4.05 0.44
C HIS A 105 8.46 -3.56 1.67
N ALA A 106 8.54 -2.27 1.98
CA ALA A 106 7.87 -1.60 3.09
C ALA A 106 7.02 -0.42 2.58
N ILE A 107 5.90 -0.19 3.23
CA ILE A 107 4.96 0.89 2.95
C ILE A 107 4.50 1.43 4.29
N ASP A 108 4.54 2.74 4.42
CA ASP A 108 3.75 3.55 5.33
C ASP A 108 2.88 4.48 4.47
N THR A 109 1.58 4.62 4.76
CA THR A 109 0.67 5.42 3.92
C THR A 109 -0.71 5.68 4.50
N ASP A 110 -1.18 6.90 4.29
CA ASP A 110 -2.60 7.24 4.39
C ASP A 110 -3.24 7.35 3.02
N SER A 111 -4.36 6.64 2.81
CA SER A 111 -5.05 6.72 1.54
C SER A 111 -6.54 6.43 1.52
N THR A 112 -7.29 7.10 0.66
CA THR A 112 -8.70 6.73 0.44
C THR A 112 -8.80 5.34 -0.22
N SER A 113 -7.91 5.02 -1.17
CA SER A 113 -7.97 3.76 -1.92
C SER A 113 -6.61 3.10 -2.19
N PHE A 114 -6.45 1.93 -1.57
CA PHE A 114 -5.25 1.11 -1.67
C PHE A 114 -5.43 -0.09 -2.61
N LYS A 115 -4.53 -0.27 -3.58
CA LYS A 115 -4.51 -1.49 -4.43
C LYS A 115 -3.13 -2.03 -4.75
N MET A 116 -2.84 -3.19 -4.16
CA MET A 116 -1.53 -3.82 -4.28
C MET A 116 -1.52 -5.30 -4.64
N LYS A 117 -0.44 -5.73 -5.31
CA LYS A 117 -0.21 -7.14 -5.66
C LYS A 117 0.68 -7.89 -4.67
N ARG A 118 1.84 -7.35 -4.28
CA ARG A 118 2.79 -8.01 -3.38
C ARG A 118 3.55 -7.00 -2.54
N THR A 119 3.59 -7.21 -1.24
CA THR A 119 4.41 -6.45 -0.29
C THR A 119 5.06 -7.38 0.72
N HIS A 120 6.05 -6.90 1.46
CA HIS A 120 6.59 -7.58 2.62
C HIS A 120 5.91 -7.10 3.90
N ALA A 121 5.97 -5.79 4.18
CA ALA A 121 5.35 -5.14 5.33
C ALA A 121 4.55 -3.91 4.86
N ILE A 122 3.45 -3.65 5.55
CA ILE A 122 2.57 -2.50 5.33
C ILE A 122 2.14 -2.02 6.71
N ASP A 123 2.23 -0.71 6.89
CA ASP A 123 1.48 0.08 7.83
C ASP A 123 0.60 1.04 7.00
N THR A 124 -0.69 1.19 7.32
CA THR A 124 -1.59 2.04 6.51
C THR A 124 -2.95 2.31 7.14
N ASP A 125 -3.39 3.56 7.00
CA ASP A 125 -4.80 3.92 7.18
C ASP A 125 -5.50 4.09 5.84
N SER A 126 -6.66 3.42 5.68
CA SER A 126 -7.41 3.58 4.45
C SER A 126 -8.91 3.35 4.51
N THR A 127 -9.68 4.10 3.72
CA THR A 127 -11.11 3.79 3.55
C THR A 127 -11.31 2.42 2.87
N SER A 128 -10.48 2.08 1.87
CA SER A 128 -10.58 0.83 1.12
C SER A 128 -9.25 0.15 0.89
N PHE A 129 -9.02 -0.94 1.62
CA PHE A 129 -7.84 -1.78 1.49
C PHE A 129 -8.09 -3.00 0.59
N LYS A 130 -7.31 -3.14 -0.50
CA LYS A 130 -7.37 -4.32 -1.37
C LYS A 130 -6.01 -4.88 -1.78
N MET A 131 -5.73 -6.10 -1.30
CA MET A 131 -4.44 -6.74 -1.54
C MET A 131 -4.50 -8.21 -1.97
N LYS A 132 -3.52 -8.63 -2.78
CA LYS A 132 -3.34 -10.05 -3.14
C LYS A 132 -2.42 -10.84 -2.19
N ARG A 133 -1.23 -10.33 -1.85
CA ARG A 133 -0.26 -11.07 -1.04
C ARG A 133 0.64 -10.16 -0.22
N THR A 134 0.78 -10.38 1.08
CA THR A 134 1.80 -9.75 1.93
C THR A 134 2.48 -10.79 2.83
N HIS A 135 3.48 -10.38 3.61
CA HIS A 135 3.94 -11.11 4.78
C HIS A 135 3.27 -10.59 6.05
N ALA A 136 3.43 -9.30 6.37
CA ALA A 136 2.81 -8.63 7.50
C ALA A 136 2.00 -7.41 7.03
N ILE A 137 0.97 -7.09 7.81
CA ILE A 137 0.13 -5.89 7.70
C ILE A 137 -0.18 -5.46 9.13
N ASP A 138 -0.05 -4.16 9.36
CA ASP A 138 -0.78 -3.37 10.33
C ASP A 138 -1.67 -2.39 9.53
N THR A 139 -2.95 -2.22 9.89
CA THR A 139 -3.84 -1.31 9.14
C THR A 139 -5.16 -1.02 9.82
N ASP A 140 -5.58 0.25 9.74
CA ASP A 140 -6.96 0.63 9.99
C ASP A 140 -7.71 0.87 8.69
N SER A 141 -8.90 0.26 8.56
CA SER A 141 -9.71 0.49 7.37
C SER A 141 -11.21 0.35 7.51
N THR A 142 -11.96 1.15 6.76
CA THR A 142 -13.41 0.90 6.67
C THR A 142 -13.67 -0.46 6.00
N SER A 143 -12.99 -0.76 4.89
CA SER A 143 -13.19 -2.02 4.16
C SER A 143 -11.86 -2.73 3.86
N PHE A 144 -11.61 -3.83 4.56
CA PHE A 144 -10.46 -4.69 4.35
C PHE A 144 -10.76 -5.90 3.45
N LYS A 145 -9.99 -6.06 2.37
CA LYS A 145 -10.11 -7.22 1.47
C LYS A 145 -8.78 -7.82 1.02
N MET A 146 -8.49 -9.02 1.51
CA MET A 146 -7.23 -9.69 1.20
C MET A 146 -7.37 -11.15 0.74
N LYS A 147 -6.43 -11.59 -0.12
CA LYS A 147 -6.33 -13.00 -0.54
C LYS A 147 -5.40 -13.84 0.33
N ARG A 148 -4.18 -13.39 0.64
CA ARG A 148 -3.20 -14.18 1.38
C ARG A 148 -2.23 -13.32 2.18
N THR A 149 -2.08 -13.56 3.47
CA THR A 149 -1.02 -12.99 4.33
C THR A 149 -0.30 -14.10 5.11
N HIS A 150 0.75 -13.74 5.84
CA HIS A 150 1.24 -14.53 6.95
C HIS A 150 0.63 -14.05 8.28
N ALA A 151 0.80 -12.79 8.63
CA ALA A 151 0.23 -12.14 9.81
C ALA A 151 -0.54 -10.87 9.42
N ILE A 152 -1.54 -10.53 10.22
CA ILE A 152 -2.33 -9.30 10.16
C ILE A 152 -2.59 -8.89 11.60
N ASP A 153 -2.40 -7.61 11.84
CA ASP A 153 -3.08 -6.81 12.86
C ASP A 153 -3.96 -5.79 12.10
N THR A 154 -5.22 -5.59 12.50
CA THR A 154 -6.11 -4.64 11.79
C THR A 154 -7.41 -4.33 12.52
N ASP A 155 -7.80 -3.05 12.48
CA ASP A 155 -9.17 -2.66 12.79
C ASP A 155 -9.96 -2.36 11.52
N SER A 156 -11.17 -2.93 11.42
CA SER A 156 -12.02 -2.63 10.27
C SER A 156 -13.51 -2.76 10.46
N THR A 157 -14.29 -1.96 9.73
CA THR A 157 -15.75 -2.18 9.75
C THR A 157 -16.15 -3.46 9.00
N LEU A 158 -15.46 -3.75 7.88
CA LEU A 158 -15.73 -4.91 7.02
C LEU A 158 -14.44 -5.67 6.73
N PHE A 159 -14.24 -6.78 7.42
CA PHE A 159 -13.10 -7.66 7.21
C PHE A 159 -13.44 -8.84 6.27
N LYS A 160 -12.71 -8.97 5.16
CA LYS A 160 -12.86 -10.12 4.26
C LYS A 160 -11.56 -10.71 3.78
N MET A 161 -11.30 -11.94 4.21
CA MET A 161 -10.08 -12.65 3.87
C MET A 161 -10.30 -14.07 3.32
N LYS A 162 -9.33 -14.56 2.53
CA LYS A 162 -9.30 -15.95 2.05
C LYS A 162 -8.34 -16.87 2.82
N ARG A 163 -7.11 -16.45 3.11
CA ARG A 163 -6.12 -17.30 3.78
C ARG A 163 -5.07 -16.51 4.56
N THR A 164 -4.83 -16.88 5.81
CA THR A 164 -3.74 -16.36 6.65
C THR A 164 -3.09 -17.50 7.46
N HIS A 165 -1.99 -17.21 8.15
CA HIS A 165 -1.52 -18.02 9.27
C HIS A 165 -2.06 -17.49 10.61
N ALA A 166 -1.83 -16.21 10.91
CA ALA A 166 -2.32 -15.55 12.14
C ALA A 166 -3.11 -14.28 11.78
N ILE A 167 -4.08 -13.95 12.63
CA ILE A 167 -4.84 -12.70 12.61
C ILE A 167 -5.04 -12.31 14.06
N ASP A 168 -4.79 -11.03 14.33
CA ASP A 168 -5.41 -10.23 15.37
C ASP A 168 -6.29 -9.18 14.65
N THR A 169 -7.54 -8.96 15.09
CA THR A 169 -8.42 -7.98 14.44
C THR A 169 -9.70 -7.66 15.20
N ASP A 170 -10.06 -6.37 15.21
CA ASP A 170 -11.40 -5.95 15.57
C ASP A 170 -12.22 -5.59 14.34
N SER A 171 -13.45 -6.12 14.27
CA SER A 171 -14.34 -5.74 13.18
C SER A 171 -15.84 -5.83 13.41
N LYS A 172 -16.61 -4.94 12.78
CA LYS A 172 -18.08 -5.08 12.82
C LYS A 172 -18.54 -6.34 12.06
N SER A 173 -17.94 -6.63 10.91
CA SER A 173 -18.24 -7.83 10.13
C SER A 173 -16.99 -8.57 9.70
N PHE A 174 -16.78 -9.74 10.29
CA PHE A 174 -15.68 -10.63 9.98
C PHE A 174 -16.09 -11.77 9.05
N LYS A 175 -15.36 -11.93 7.93
CA LYS A 175 -15.55 -13.06 7.01
C LYS A 175 -14.25 -13.66 6.52
N MET A 176 -13.98 -14.89 6.95
CA MET A 176 -12.78 -15.64 6.58
C MET A 176 -13.08 -17.04 6.03
N LYS A 177 -12.18 -17.54 5.16
CA LYS A 177 -12.24 -18.91 4.63
C LYS A 177 -11.30 -19.89 5.32
N ARG A 178 -10.05 -19.51 5.60
CA ARG A 178 -9.05 -20.41 6.18
C ARG A 178 -7.98 -19.65 6.96
N THR A 179 -7.68 -20.09 8.16
CA THR A 179 -6.55 -19.61 8.98
C THR A 179 -5.94 -20.77 9.77
N HIS A 180 -4.80 -20.52 10.43
CA HIS A 180 -4.31 -21.36 11.52
C HIS A 180 -4.78 -20.84 12.87
N ALA A 181 -4.51 -19.58 13.20
CA ALA A 181 -4.95 -18.93 14.44
C ALA A 181 -5.72 -17.64 14.12
N ILE A 182 -6.66 -17.30 14.99
CA ILE A 182 -7.36 -16.01 15.03
C ILE A 182 -7.53 -15.65 16.50
N ASP A 183 -7.23 -14.40 16.81
CA ASP A 183 -7.82 -13.61 17.87
C ASP A 183 -8.70 -12.53 17.21
N THR A 184 -9.93 -12.32 17.68
CA THR A 184 -10.82 -11.32 17.07
C THR A 184 -12.06 -10.97 17.88
N ASP A 185 -12.38 -9.69 17.93
CA ASP A 185 -13.69 -9.23 18.37
C ASP A 185 -14.55 -8.78 17.20
N SER A 186 -15.80 -9.24 17.16
CA SER A 186 -16.71 -8.81 16.10
C SER A 186 -18.19 -8.84 16.38
N THR A 187 -18.96 -7.93 15.79
CA THR A 187 -20.43 -8.05 15.85
C THR A 187 -20.91 -9.26 15.05
N SER A 188 -20.38 -9.49 13.85
CA SER A 188 -20.76 -10.64 13.03
C SER A 188 -19.56 -11.42 12.55
N PHE A 189 -19.42 -12.63 13.07
CA PHE A 189 -18.35 -13.56 12.74
C PHE A 189 -18.80 -14.66 11.78
N LYS A 190 -18.07 -14.83 10.66
CA LYS A 190 -18.29 -15.94 9.74
C LYS A 190 -17.00 -16.59 9.25
N MET A 191 -16.79 -17.84 9.64
CA MET A 191 -15.61 -18.63 9.27
C MET A 191 -15.95 -20.00 8.67
N LYS A 192 -15.16 -20.43 7.69
CA LYS A 192 -15.24 -21.80 7.17
C LYS A 192 -14.31 -22.78 7.89
N ARG A 193 -13.05 -22.41 8.11
CA ARG A 193 -12.08 -23.34 8.71
C ARG A 193 -10.96 -22.63 9.47
N THR A 194 -10.74 -23.00 10.72
CA THR A 194 -9.54 -22.64 11.49
C THR A 194 -8.90 -23.86 12.15
N HIS A 195 -7.69 -23.71 12.70
CA HIS A 195 -7.14 -24.64 13.67
C HIS A 195 -7.49 -24.20 15.10
N ALA A 196 -7.13 -22.99 15.48
CA ALA A 196 -7.50 -22.37 16.75
C ALA A 196 -8.23 -21.05 16.51
N ILE A 197 -9.10 -20.70 17.44
CA ILE A 197 -9.78 -19.41 17.46
C ILE A 197 -10.06 -19.04 18.91
N ASP A 198 -9.78 -17.79 19.23
CA ASP A 198 -10.34 -17.03 20.34
C ASP A 198 -11.19 -15.90 19.73
N THR A 199 -12.39 -15.65 20.26
CA THR A 199 -13.28 -14.61 19.72
C THR A 199 -14.44 -14.25 20.61
N ASP A 200 -14.69 -12.95 20.78
CA ASP A 200 -15.99 -12.42 21.19
C ASP A 200 -16.82 -12.05 19.96
N SER A 201 -18.05 -12.55 19.88
CA SER A 201 -18.98 -12.02 18.89
C SER A 201 -20.46 -12.11 19.22
N THR A 202 -21.26 -11.13 18.79
CA THR A 202 -22.71 -11.26 18.96
C THR A 202 -23.29 -12.38 18.08
N LEU A 203 -22.90 -12.43 16.80
CA LEU A 203 -23.37 -13.43 15.83
C LEU A 203 -22.23 -14.32 15.32
N PHE A 204 -22.12 -15.54 15.85
CA PHE A 204 -21.08 -16.49 15.48
C PHE A 204 -21.55 -17.57 14.50
N LYS A 205 -20.89 -17.70 13.33
CA LYS A 205 -21.16 -18.75 12.34
C LYS A 205 -19.88 -19.45 11.87
N MET A 206 -19.75 -20.73 12.19
CA MET A 206 -18.60 -21.56 11.79
C MET A 206 -18.99 -22.89 11.13
N LYS A 207 -18.06 -23.46 10.34
CA LYS A 207 -18.15 -24.86 9.88
C LYS A 207 -17.19 -25.81 10.60
N ARG A 208 -15.88 -25.50 10.62
CA ARG A 208 -14.88 -26.43 11.16
C ARG A 208 -13.77 -25.71 11.94
N THR A 209 -13.43 -26.25 13.10
CA THR A 209 -12.27 -25.87 13.91
C THR A 209 -11.68 -27.10 14.61
N HIS A 210 -10.45 -27.00 15.10
CA HIS A 210 -9.87 -27.98 16.02
C HIS A 210 -10.02 -27.53 17.48
N ALA A 211 -9.74 -26.27 17.77
CA ALA A 211 -9.92 -25.64 19.08
C ALA A 211 -10.73 -24.35 18.92
N ILE A 212 -11.60 -24.06 19.89
CA ILE A 212 -12.41 -22.85 19.92
C ILE A 212 -12.60 -22.42 21.36
N ASP A 213 -12.16 -21.19 21.63
CA ASP A 213 -12.67 -20.38 22.71
C ASP A 213 -13.58 -19.31 22.08
N THR A 214 -14.76 -19.10 22.64
CA THR A 214 -15.68 -18.11 22.10
C THR A 214 -16.72 -17.69 23.12
N ASP A 215 -16.91 -16.38 23.24
CA ASP A 215 -18.13 -15.81 23.80
C ASP A 215 -19.05 -15.39 22.65
N SER A 216 -20.32 -15.80 22.70
CA SER A 216 -21.28 -15.30 21.72
C SER A 216 -22.73 -15.37 22.16
N THR A 217 -23.49 -14.33 21.80
CA THR A 217 -24.94 -14.29 22.05
C THR A 217 -25.70 -15.29 21.18
N LEU A 218 -25.24 -15.51 19.94
CA LEU A 218 -25.84 -16.48 19.02
C LEU A 218 -24.76 -17.32 18.32
N PHE A 219 -24.68 -18.58 18.74
CA PHE A 219 -23.72 -19.53 18.20
C PHE A 219 -24.35 -20.48 17.17
N LYS A 220 -23.72 -20.60 15.99
CA LYS A 220 -24.07 -21.64 15.00
C LYS A 220 -22.85 -22.30 14.38
N MET A 221 -22.64 -23.58 14.70
CA MET A 221 -21.62 -24.41 14.08
C MET A 221 -22.25 -25.54 13.26
N LYS A 222 -21.91 -25.63 11.96
CA LYS A 222 -22.32 -26.75 11.11
C LYS A 222 -21.20 -27.80 11.06
N ARG A 223 -21.30 -28.84 11.87
CA ARG A 223 -20.42 -30.02 11.78
C ARG A 223 -20.70 -30.75 10.46
N THR A 224 -19.65 -30.96 9.65
CA THR A 224 -19.63 -31.82 8.46
C THR A 224 -18.32 -32.56 8.43
#